data_AF-G5A6T1-F1
#
_entry.id   AF-G5A6T1-F1
#
_cell.length_a   1.000
_cell.length_b   1.000
_cell.length_c   1.000
_cell.angle_alpha   90.00
_cell.angle_beta   90.00
_cell.angle_gamma   90.00
#
_symmetry.space_group_name_H-M   'P 1'
#
loop_
_entity.id
_entity.type
_entity.pdbx_description
1 polymer ?
#
loop_
_entity_poly.entity_id
_entity_poly.type
_entity_poly.pdbx_seq_one_letter_code
_entity_poly.pdbx_strand_id
1 'polypeptide(L)'
;MPGLKLKPPSEKETSYIYKWGVRVEVVENGSPGCHWICLADETCRRQGTNFTLSCNRTSKPASHLASVHNVVSLRTQTQQNEKRKRENEIERLRSSSLFKNNPRRFGLLVEALRIINNNLPFRFGEYKESRIVEALLKKENVQTTINAAKVTHAIIELYSCAKSEIVWIASWGRLVAL
;
A
#
# COMPACT_ATOMS: atom_id res chain seq x y z
N MET A 1 -14.26 40.93 -3.53
CA MET A 1 -15.55 40.40 -3.02
C MET A 1 -15.77 40.92 -1.60
N PRO A 2 -16.61 41.93 -1.39
CA PRO A 2 -16.99 42.36 -0.03
C PRO A 2 -17.85 41.27 0.63
N GLY A 3 -17.56 40.91 1.88
CA GLY A 3 -18.39 40.01 2.70
C GLY A 3 -17.81 38.63 3.06
N LEU A 4 -16.55 38.31 2.69
CA LEU A 4 -15.91 37.05 3.08
C LEU A 4 -15.37 37.14 4.52
N LYS A 5 -15.83 36.27 5.41
CA LYS A 5 -15.27 36.13 6.76
C LYS A 5 -14.43 34.86 6.85
N LEU A 6 -13.14 35.00 7.16
CA LEU A 6 -12.27 33.84 7.35
C LEU A 6 -12.74 33.01 8.56
N LYS A 7 -12.86 31.70 8.38
CA LYS A 7 -13.15 30.73 9.44
C LYS A 7 -12.04 29.69 9.51
N PRO A 8 -11.01 29.90 10.34
CA PRO A 8 -9.94 28.91 10.49
C PRO A 8 -10.49 27.56 10.99
N PRO A 9 -9.79 26.44 10.69
CA PRO A 9 -10.13 25.14 11.26
C PRO A 9 -10.00 25.16 12.79
N SER A 10 -10.90 24.44 13.47
CA SER A 10 -10.76 24.16 14.90
C SER A 10 -9.74 23.04 15.14
N GLU A 11 -9.25 22.90 16.37
CA GLU A 11 -8.25 21.87 16.73
C GLU A 11 -8.71 20.43 16.44
N LYS A 12 -10.03 20.19 16.45
CA LYS A 12 -10.63 18.88 16.15
C LYS A 12 -10.65 18.58 14.65
N GLU A 13 -10.39 19.56 13.79
CA GLU A 13 -10.47 19.45 12.34
C GLU A 13 -9.09 19.23 11.73
N THR A 14 -8.75 17.96 11.47
CA THR A 14 -7.41 17.54 11.05
C THR A 14 -7.26 17.31 9.54
N SER A 15 -8.25 17.74 8.75
CA SER A 15 -8.22 17.50 7.30
C SER A 15 -7.07 18.24 6.62
N TYR A 16 -6.34 17.54 5.74
CA TYR A 16 -5.18 18.11 5.05
C TYR A 16 -5.54 19.25 4.09
N ILE A 17 -6.82 19.40 3.72
CA ILE A 17 -7.29 20.46 2.81
C ILE A 17 -6.99 21.87 3.36
N TYR A 18 -6.94 22.02 4.69
CA TYR A 18 -6.70 23.30 5.34
C TYR A 18 -5.25 23.79 5.20
N LYS A 19 -4.34 22.93 4.75
CA LYS A 19 -2.95 23.32 4.40
C LYS A 19 -2.86 23.95 3.01
N TRP A 20 -3.86 23.74 2.16
CA TRP A 20 -3.82 24.06 0.72
C TRP A 20 -4.90 25.07 0.29
N GLY A 21 -5.63 25.61 1.26
CA GLY A 21 -6.70 26.55 1.00
C GLY A 21 -7.33 27.06 2.28
N VAL A 22 -8.19 28.05 2.14
CA VAL A 22 -8.80 28.76 3.27
C VAL A 22 -10.29 28.53 3.31
N ARG A 23 -10.83 28.37 4.52
CA ARG A 23 -12.27 28.28 4.74
C ARG A 23 -12.83 29.67 5.04
N VAL A 24 -13.86 30.05 4.30
CA VAL A 24 -14.54 31.34 4.40
C VAL A 24 -16.03 31.12 4.60
N GLU A 25 -16.65 32.02 5.34
CA GLU A 25 -18.09 32.14 5.46
C GLU A 25 -18.57 33.28 4.55
N VAL A 26 -19.62 32.98 3.79
CA VAL A 26 -20.28 33.89 2.85
C VAL A 26 -21.76 33.88 3.16
N VAL A 27 -22.40 35.06 3.19
CA VAL A 27 -23.85 35.12 3.33
C VAL A 27 -24.47 34.89 1.94
N GLU A 28 -25.02 33.71 1.72
CA GLU A 28 -25.74 33.35 0.49
C GLU A 28 -27.24 33.34 0.80
N ASN A 29 -28.03 34.14 0.07
CA ASN A 29 -29.49 34.20 0.22
C ASN A 29 -29.98 34.43 1.67
N GLY A 30 -29.25 35.23 2.45
CA GLY A 30 -29.56 35.54 3.85
C GLY A 30 -29.13 34.48 4.87
N SER A 31 -28.48 33.39 4.44
CA SER A 31 -27.94 32.36 5.34
C SER A 31 -26.41 32.22 5.22
N PRO A 32 -25.68 31.97 6.31
CA PRO A 32 -24.24 31.76 6.25
C PRO A 32 -23.90 30.41 5.59
N GLY A 33 -23.32 30.48 4.38
CA GLY A 33 -22.70 29.37 3.66
C GLY A 33 -21.21 29.28 3.98
N CYS A 34 -20.69 28.06 4.10
CA CYS A 34 -19.27 27.81 4.37
C CYS A 34 -18.59 27.26 3.12
N HIS A 35 -17.55 27.92 2.64
CA HIS A 35 -16.83 27.56 1.43
C HIS A 35 -15.35 27.37 1.74
N TRP A 36 -14.71 26.47 1.02
CA TRP A 36 -13.26 26.34 1.00
C TRP A 36 -12.75 26.81 -0.35
N ILE A 37 -11.79 27.75 -0.34
CA ILE A 37 -11.15 28.31 -1.53
C ILE A 37 -9.79 27.64 -1.69
N CYS A 38 -9.54 27.06 -2.86
CA CYS A 38 -8.27 26.43 -3.19
C CYS A 38 -7.19 27.49 -3.43
N LEU A 39 -6.04 27.37 -2.75
CA LEU A 39 -4.89 28.26 -2.91
C LEU A 39 -3.63 27.49 -3.38
N ALA A 40 -3.79 26.23 -3.80
CA ALA A 40 -2.68 25.32 -4.08
C ALA A 40 -1.79 25.76 -5.25
N ASP A 41 -2.35 26.38 -6.29
CA ASP A 41 -1.60 26.93 -7.41
C ASP A 41 -2.20 28.23 -7.96
N GLU A 42 -1.50 28.84 -8.92
CA GLU A 42 -1.87 30.12 -9.52
C GLU A 42 -3.16 30.04 -10.35
N THR A 43 -3.39 28.90 -11.00
CA THR A 43 -4.60 28.67 -11.82
C THR A 43 -5.84 28.71 -10.95
N CYS A 44 -5.82 27.98 -9.82
CA CYS A 44 -6.94 27.94 -8.87
C CYS A 44 -7.16 29.30 -8.18
N ARG A 45 -6.09 30.03 -7.87
CA ARG A 45 -6.20 31.38 -7.31
C ARG A 45 -6.87 32.36 -8.28
N ARG A 46 -6.51 32.31 -9.57
CA ARG A 46 -7.11 33.18 -10.60
C ARG A 46 -8.56 32.83 -10.91
N GLN A 47 -8.89 31.54 -10.95
CA GLN A 47 -10.24 31.07 -11.23
C GLN A 47 -11.19 31.21 -10.03
N GLY A 48 -10.66 31.47 -8.83
CA GLY A 48 -11.47 31.52 -7.62
C GLY A 48 -12.09 30.17 -7.28
N THR A 49 -11.38 29.07 -7.57
CA THR A 49 -11.86 27.70 -7.38
C THR A 49 -12.27 27.49 -5.93
N ASN A 50 -13.56 27.24 -5.70
CA ASN A 50 -14.11 27.08 -4.36
C ASN A 50 -15.14 25.95 -4.30
N PHE A 51 -15.32 25.41 -3.10
CA PHE A 51 -16.24 24.30 -2.83
C PHE A 51 -17.01 24.54 -1.55
N THR A 52 -18.34 24.39 -1.60
CA THR A 52 -19.20 24.44 -0.42
C THR A 52 -18.91 23.26 0.52
N LEU A 53 -18.70 23.56 1.80
CA LEU A 53 -18.47 22.59 2.87
C LEU A 53 -19.79 22.26 3.58
N SER A 54 -20.59 21.36 3.01
CA SER A 54 -21.79 20.84 3.67
C SER A 54 -21.41 20.05 4.93
N CYS A 55 -21.82 20.49 6.12
CA CYS A 55 -21.54 19.83 7.39
C CYS A 55 -20.05 19.51 7.62
N ASN A 56 -19.14 20.43 7.27
CA ASN A 56 -17.67 20.26 7.36
C ASN A 56 -17.11 19.07 6.57
N ARG A 57 -17.85 18.52 5.60
CA ARG A 57 -17.34 17.45 4.73
C ARG A 57 -16.26 17.99 3.80
N THR A 58 -15.11 17.34 3.80
CA THR A 58 -13.92 17.78 3.04
C THR A 58 -13.67 16.96 1.77
N SER A 59 -14.59 16.06 1.39
CA SER A 59 -14.43 15.14 0.27
C SER A 59 -14.28 15.82 -1.09
N LYS A 60 -15.06 16.87 -1.38
CA LYS A 60 -14.98 17.62 -2.64
C LYS A 60 -13.64 18.38 -2.77
N PRO A 61 -13.23 19.21 -1.80
CA PRO A 61 -11.88 19.79 -1.78
C PRO A 61 -10.75 18.75 -1.89
N ALA A 62 -10.85 17.65 -1.12
CA ALA A 62 -9.84 16.59 -1.14
C ALA A 62 -9.74 15.90 -2.51
N SER A 63 -10.88 15.66 -3.18
CA SER A 63 -10.92 15.10 -4.53
C SER A 63 -10.26 16.03 -5.55
N HIS A 64 -10.57 17.33 -5.47
CA HIS A 64 -9.95 18.35 -6.31
C HIS A 64 -8.42 18.44 -6.09
N LEU A 65 -7.97 18.46 -4.84
CA LEU A 65 -6.53 18.43 -4.51
C LEU A 65 -5.83 17.21 -5.10
N ALA A 66 -6.46 16.04 -5.04
CA ALA A 66 -5.91 14.80 -5.59
C ALA A 66 -5.85 14.81 -7.12
N SER A 67 -6.89 15.29 -7.81
CA SER A 67 -6.98 15.22 -9.27
C SER A 67 -6.22 16.34 -9.99
N VAL A 68 -6.23 17.56 -9.44
CA VAL A 68 -5.64 18.74 -10.10
C VAL A 68 -4.22 18.98 -9.62
N HIS A 69 -3.97 18.85 -8.32
CA HIS A 69 -2.67 19.19 -7.72
C HIS A 69 -1.84 17.96 -7.31
N ASN A 70 -2.37 16.74 -7.51
CA ASN A 70 -1.76 15.49 -7.07
C ASN A 70 -1.41 15.49 -5.56
N VAL A 71 -2.19 16.23 -4.77
CA VAL A 71 -2.04 16.34 -3.32
C VAL A 71 -3.03 15.40 -2.66
N VAL A 72 -2.52 14.44 -1.89
CA VAL A 72 -3.32 13.48 -1.14
C VAL A 72 -2.96 13.51 0.35
N SER A 73 -3.79 12.90 1.19
CA SER A 73 -3.46 12.75 2.61
C SER A 73 -2.20 11.89 2.80
N LEU A 74 -1.44 12.13 3.88
CA LEU A 74 -0.27 11.32 4.23
C LEU A 74 -0.62 9.82 4.32
N ARG A 75 -1.78 9.50 4.92
CA ARG A 75 -2.28 8.12 4.99
C ARG A 75 -2.47 7.51 3.61
N THR A 76 -3.09 8.25 2.70
CA THR A 76 -3.31 7.81 1.30
C THR A 76 -1.98 7.62 0.58
N GLN A 77 -1.04 8.54 0.75
CA GLN A 77 0.29 8.46 0.16
C GLN A 77 1.04 7.21 0.64
N THR A 78 1.04 6.94 1.96
CA THR A 78 1.64 5.74 2.53
C THR A 78 1.00 4.47 1.95
N GLN A 79 -0.33 4.41 1.88
CA GLN A 79 -1.03 3.27 1.29
C GLN A 79 -0.67 3.05 -0.19
N GLN A 80 -0.59 4.12 -0.98
CA GLN A 80 -0.17 4.05 -2.38
C GLN A 80 1.28 3.58 -2.53
N ASN A 81 2.19 4.06 -1.67
CA ASN A 81 3.58 3.64 -1.66
C ASN A 81 3.73 2.16 -1.30
N GLU A 82 3.02 1.69 -0.27
CA GLU A 82 3.00 0.27 0.11
C GLU A 82 2.39 -0.61 -0.98
N LYS A 83 1.34 -0.14 -1.66
CA LYS A 83 0.78 -0.80 -2.84
C LYS A 83 1.83 -0.91 -3.96
N ARG A 84 2.52 0.18 -4.29
CA ARG A 84 3.56 0.21 -5.32
C ARG A 84 4.73 -0.72 -4.98
N LYS A 85 5.17 -0.75 -3.71
CA LYS A 85 6.20 -1.69 -3.25
C LYS A 85 5.77 -3.15 -3.47
N ARG A 86 4.53 -3.48 -3.14
CA ARG A 86 3.97 -4.83 -3.35
C ARG A 86 3.90 -5.19 -4.83
N GLU A 87 3.47 -4.27 -5.68
CA GLU A 87 3.41 -4.48 -7.14
C GLU A 87 4.80 -4.69 -7.75
N ASN A 88 5.78 -3.87 -7.33
CA ASN A 88 7.18 -4.03 -7.73
C ASN A 88 7.75 -5.38 -7.28
N GLU A 89 7.43 -5.83 -6.06
CA GLU A 89 7.85 -7.13 -5.56
C GLU A 89 7.26 -8.28 -6.37
N ILE A 90 5.97 -8.20 -6.71
CA ILE A 90 5.30 -9.21 -7.55
C ILE A 90 5.98 -9.29 -8.92
N GLU A 91 6.30 -8.16 -9.54
CA GLU A 91 6.95 -8.13 -10.85
C GLU A 91 8.38 -8.68 -10.80
N ARG A 92 9.14 -8.36 -9.74
CA ARG A 92 10.45 -8.96 -9.46
C ARG A 92 10.36 -10.48 -9.33
N LEU A 93 9.37 -10.99 -8.59
CA LEU A 93 9.20 -12.43 -8.41
C LEU A 93 8.77 -13.13 -9.70
N ARG A 94 7.89 -12.52 -10.51
CA ARG A 94 7.50 -13.03 -11.83
C ARG A 94 8.66 -13.11 -12.80
N SER A 95 9.57 -12.15 -12.75
CA SER A 95 10.75 -12.11 -13.61
C SER A 95 11.87 -13.06 -13.17
N SER A 96 11.81 -13.58 -11.93
CA SER A 96 12.80 -14.51 -11.38
C SER A 96 12.93 -15.80 -12.20
N SER A 97 14.16 -16.33 -12.27
CA SER A 97 14.44 -17.61 -12.94
C SER A 97 13.70 -18.77 -12.28
N LEU A 98 13.54 -18.76 -10.95
CA LEU A 98 12.84 -19.81 -10.22
C LEU A 98 11.36 -19.87 -10.62
N PHE A 99 10.67 -18.73 -10.70
CA PHE A 99 9.27 -18.71 -11.10
C PHE A 99 9.08 -19.14 -12.56
N LYS A 100 9.97 -18.69 -13.46
CA LYS A 100 9.93 -19.05 -14.89
C LYS A 100 10.19 -20.53 -15.14
N ASN A 101 11.22 -21.09 -14.49
CA ASN A 101 11.70 -22.45 -14.75
C ASN A 101 10.95 -23.50 -13.92
N ASN A 102 10.50 -23.15 -12.72
CA ASN A 102 9.81 -24.09 -11.83
C ASN A 102 8.74 -23.39 -10.96
N PRO A 103 7.61 -22.98 -11.58
CA PRO A 103 6.53 -22.28 -10.89
C PRO A 103 5.91 -23.07 -9.73
N ARG A 104 5.87 -24.40 -9.80
CA ARG A 104 5.39 -25.26 -8.71
C ARG A 104 6.32 -25.21 -7.50
N ARG A 105 7.64 -25.31 -7.72
CA ARG A 105 8.63 -25.17 -6.65
C ARG A 105 8.59 -23.77 -6.03
N PHE A 106 8.49 -22.74 -6.87
CA PHE A 106 8.29 -21.37 -6.40
C PHE A 106 7.06 -21.27 -5.48
N GLY A 107 5.92 -21.83 -5.90
CA GLY A 107 4.69 -21.84 -5.10
C GLY A 107 4.87 -22.53 -3.74
N LEU A 108 5.57 -23.68 -3.69
CA LEU A 108 5.88 -24.37 -2.44
C LEU A 108 6.74 -23.51 -1.50
N LEU A 109 7.79 -22.87 -2.00
CA LEU A 109 8.67 -22.03 -1.18
C LEU A 109 7.94 -20.80 -0.63
N VAL A 110 7.06 -20.17 -1.43
CA VAL A 110 6.23 -19.05 -0.97
C VAL A 110 5.23 -19.49 0.11
N GLU A 111 4.62 -20.67 -0.03
CA GLU A 111 3.75 -21.21 1.03
C GLU A 111 4.55 -21.55 2.30
N ALA A 112 5.77 -22.07 2.18
CA ALA A 112 6.65 -22.29 3.33
C ALA A 112 6.99 -20.96 4.03
N LEU A 113 7.33 -19.91 3.28
CA LEU A 113 7.56 -18.57 3.84
C LEU A 113 6.31 -18.00 4.50
N ARG A 114 5.12 -18.21 3.92
CA ARG A 114 3.85 -17.80 4.53
C ARG A 114 3.63 -18.49 5.89
N ILE A 115 3.93 -19.79 5.97
CA ILE A 115 3.82 -20.57 7.20
C ILE A 115 4.78 -20.05 8.27
N ILE A 116 6.06 -19.86 7.93
CA ILE A 116 7.09 -19.34 8.84
C ILE A 116 6.73 -17.93 9.34
N ASN A 117 6.49 -17.00 8.41
CA ASN A 117 6.34 -15.58 8.73
C ASN A 117 5.07 -15.26 9.52
N ASN A 118 4.09 -16.16 9.54
CA ASN A 118 2.82 -15.97 10.24
C ASN A 118 2.60 -17.03 11.33
N ASN A 119 3.61 -17.82 11.69
CA ASN A 119 3.53 -18.89 12.69
C ASN A 119 2.34 -19.83 12.48
N LEU A 120 2.08 -20.22 11.23
CA LEU A 120 0.96 -21.11 10.90
C LEU A 120 1.34 -22.58 11.16
N PRO A 121 0.36 -23.47 11.39
CA PRO A 121 0.61 -24.90 11.47
C PRO A 121 1.23 -25.42 10.17
N PHE A 122 2.19 -26.35 10.24
CA PHE A 122 2.85 -26.90 9.04
C PHE A 122 1.88 -27.63 8.10
N ARG A 123 0.79 -28.14 8.67
CA ARG A 123 -0.34 -28.75 7.96
C ARG A 123 -1.33 -27.73 7.36
N PHE A 124 -1.02 -26.43 7.34
CA PHE A 124 -1.92 -25.37 6.84
C PHE A 124 -2.47 -25.66 5.43
N GLY A 125 -1.63 -26.16 4.53
CA GLY A 125 -2.05 -26.55 3.18
C GLY A 125 -2.91 -27.81 3.10
N GLU A 126 -3.00 -28.59 4.17
CA GLU A 126 -3.76 -29.84 4.22
C GLU A 126 -5.23 -29.64 4.59
N TYR A 127 -5.58 -28.47 5.13
CA TYR A 127 -6.96 -28.13 5.45
C TYR A 127 -7.83 -28.16 4.19
N LYS A 128 -9.09 -28.55 4.36
CA LYS A 128 -10.02 -28.72 3.24
C LYS A 128 -10.18 -27.41 2.48
N GLU A 129 -10.29 -26.31 3.21
CA GLU A 129 -10.42 -24.95 2.70
C GLU A 129 -9.18 -24.55 1.88
N SER A 130 -7.98 -24.89 2.37
CA SER A 130 -6.73 -24.62 1.65
C SER A 130 -6.68 -25.36 0.31
N ARG A 131 -7.12 -26.63 0.27
CA ARG A 131 -7.20 -27.42 -0.96
C ARG A 131 -8.25 -26.87 -1.93
N ILE A 132 -9.39 -26.41 -1.43
CA ILE A 132 -10.45 -25.78 -2.24
C ILE A 132 -9.93 -24.48 -2.85
N VAL A 133 -9.32 -23.61 -2.06
CA VAL A 133 -8.71 -22.35 -2.53
C VAL A 133 -7.65 -22.63 -3.59
N GLU A 134 -6.82 -23.64 -3.38
CA GLU A 134 -5.81 -24.04 -4.33
C GLU A 134 -6.42 -24.55 -5.65
N ALA A 135 -7.45 -25.39 -5.60
CA ALA A 135 -8.10 -25.93 -6.79
C ALA A 135 -8.92 -24.88 -7.58
N LEU A 136 -9.54 -23.91 -6.89
CA LEU A 136 -10.41 -22.92 -7.54
C LEU A 136 -9.65 -21.68 -8.03
N LEU A 137 -8.63 -21.23 -7.30
CA LEU A 137 -8.05 -19.90 -7.50
C LEU A 137 -6.61 -19.90 -8.01
N LYS A 138 -5.86 -21.00 -7.85
CA LYS A 138 -4.48 -21.08 -8.35
C LYS A 138 -4.45 -21.63 -9.78
N LYS A 139 -3.54 -21.08 -10.60
CA LYS A 139 -3.27 -21.62 -11.94
C LYS A 139 -2.65 -23.02 -11.84
N GLU A 140 -3.03 -23.93 -12.72
CA GLU A 140 -2.56 -25.33 -12.72
C GLU A 140 -1.04 -25.47 -12.80
N ASN A 141 -0.36 -24.55 -13.48
CA ASN A 141 1.10 -24.55 -13.60
C ASN A 141 1.82 -24.15 -12.30
N VAL A 142 1.11 -23.53 -11.35
CA VAL A 142 1.65 -23.13 -10.03
C VAL A 142 1.14 -24.07 -8.92
N GLN A 143 0.06 -24.80 -9.17
CA GLN A 143 -0.57 -25.70 -8.20
C GLN A 143 0.41 -26.79 -7.74
N THR A 144 0.50 -26.99 -6.42
CA THR A 144 1.35 -28.01 -5.82
C THR A 144 0.76 -28.47 -4.50
N THR A 145 0.74 -29.78 -4.26
CA THR A 145 0.30 -30.30 -2.96
C THR A 145 1.17 -29.73 -1.85
N ILE A 146 0.55 -28.98 -0.94
CA ILE A 146 1.19 -28.47 0.29
C ILE A 146 0.82 -29.41 1.44
N ASN A 147 1.85 -30.02 2.04
CA ASN A 147 1.72 -30.86 3.22
C ASN A 147 2.89 -30.65 4.17
N ALA A 148 2.77 -31.12 5.40
CA ALA A 148 3.73 -30.90 6.47
C ALA A 148 5.14 -31.39 6.08
N ALA A 149 5.24 -32.53 5.39
CA ALA A 149 6.54 -33.07 4.95
C ALA A 149 7.21 -32.14 3.92
N LYS A 150 6.50 -31.74 2.87
CA LYS A 150 7.03 -30.84 1.84
C LYS A 150 7.37 -29.46 2.40
N VAL A 151 6.53 -28.93 3.28
CA VAL A 151 6.81 -27.66 3.98
C VAL A 151 8.06 -27.78 4.83
N THR A 152 8.21 -28.86 5.60
CA THR A 152 9.40 -29.10 6.42
C THR A 152 10.67 -29.15 5.57
N HIS A 153 10.65 -29.88 4.46
CA HIS A 153 11.78 -29.91 3.53
C HIS A 153 12.09 -28.54 2.92
N ALA A 154 11.07 -27.78 2.52
CA ALA A 154 11.24 -26.42 2.01
C ALA A 154 11.85 -25.48 3.04
N ILE A 155 11.47 -25.60 4.32
CA ILE A 155 12.04 -24.81 5.42
C ILE A 155 13.53 -25.15 5.60
N ILE A 156 13.88 -26.44 5.60
CA ILE A 156 15.27 -26.90 5.71
C ILE A 156 16.10 -26.35 4.55
N GLU A 157 15.57 -26.41 3.33
CA GLU A 157 16.22 -25.85 2.15
C GLU A 157 16.45 -24.34 2.28
N LEU A 158 15.39 -23.59 2.60
CA LEU A 158 15.47 -22.13 2.77
C LEU A 158 16.51 -21.75 3.83
N TYR A 159 16.54 -22.46 4.96
CA TYR A 159 17.52 -22.25 6.01
C TYR A 159 18.94 -22.59 5.55
N SER A 160 19.12 -23.70 4.83
CA SER A 160 20.43 -24.13 4.33
C SER A 160 20.99 -23.13 3.31
N CYS A 161 20.16 -22.61 2.42
CA CYS A 161 20.52 -21.55 1.47
C CYS A 161 20.92 -20.26 2.19
N ALA A 162 20.07 -19.77 3.12
CA ALA A 162 20.35 -18.56 3.87
C ALA A 162 21.63 -18.67 4.71
N LYS A 163 21.82 -19.81 5.38
CA LYS A 163 23.05 -20.10 6.14
C LYS A 163 24.28 -20.07 5.24
N SER A 164 24.22 -20.70 4.07
CA SER A 164 25.34 -20.76 3.13
C SER A 164 25.71 -19.36 2.62
N GLU A 165 24.72 -18.53 2.32
CA GLU A 165 24.92 -17.14 1.90
C GLU A 165 25.57 -16.30 3.01
N ILE A 166 25.09 -16.40 4.26
CA ILE A 166 25.68 -15.71 5.41
C ILE A 166 27.13 -16.13 5.62
N VAL A 167 27.41 -17.44 5.57
CA VAL A 167 28.77 -17.97 5.73
C VAL A 167 29.68 -17.47 4.61
N TRP A 168 29.18 -17.42 3.37
CA TRP A 168 29.91 -16.90 2.22
C TRP A 168 30.25 -15.41 2.38
N ILE A 169 29.31 -14.58 2.80
CA ILE A 169 29.55 -13.16 3.09
C ILE A 169 30.59 -13.01 4.22
N ALA A 170 30.46 -13.79 5.29
CA ALA A 170 31.35 -13.73 6.44
C ALA A 170 32.77 -14.24 6.14
N SER A 171 32.94 -15.17 5.21
CA SER A 171 34.27 -15.63 4.77
C SER A 171 34.92 -14.62 3.83
N TRP A 172 34.16 -14.02 2.90
CA TRP A 172 34.64 -12.95 2.03
C TRP A 172 35.07 -11.70 2.80
N GLY A 173 34.30 -11.28 3.80
CA GLY A 173 34.65 -10.14 4.66
C GLY A 173 35.97 -10.33 5.43
N ARG A 174 36.39 -11.58 5.67
CA ARG A 174 37.69 -11.89 6.29
C ARG A 174 38.85 -11.87 5.30
N LEU A 175 38.60 -12.15 4.01
CA LEU A 175 39.62 -12.14 2.96
C LEU A 175 39.94 -10.73 2.43
N VAL A 176 38.99 -9.79 2.52
CA VAL A 176 39.19 -8.39 2.10
C VAL A 176 39.80 -7.52 3.21
N ALA A 177 39.87 -8.03 4.44
CA ALA A 177 40.44 -7.36 5.62
C ALA A 177 41.90 -7.77 5.94
N LEU A 178 42.52 -8.59 5.09
CA LEU A 178 43.95 -8.94 5.11
C LEU A 178 44.65 -8.34 3.88
#